data_AF-U3TU71-F1
#
_entry.id   AF-U3TU71-F1
#
_cell.length_a   1.000
_cell.length_b   1.000
_cell.length_c   1.000
_cell.angle_alpha   90.00
_cell.angle_beta   90.00
_cell.angle_gamma   90.00
#
_symmetry.space_group_name_H-M   'P 1'
#
loop_
_entity.id
_entity.type
_entity.pdbx_description
1 polymer ?
#
loop_
_entity_poly.entity_id
_entity_poly.type
_entity_poly.pdbx_seq_one_letter_code
_entity_poly.pdbx_strand_id
1 'polypeptide(L)'
;MLLPLVLAATLLVCGVLSPRLPARWRRPGFEVLLLMPLLLLVTLLTLWLPTLWWPQMGEQLAHYEQCNLLVAALAMGFALVPLIFTLAEDALFSVPVALGQGSLALGATQAETLWRVVLPLAVPAMLTGLSLAVARAAGETAPLILVGVGKMVPELPVDAVFPYLHLDRKFMHLGFQIYDLAFQSPNIDADRPLVYATALLLVAIILSLNLLAMVLRHRLRERYRLMTH
;
A
#
# COMPACT_ATOMS: atom_id res chain seq x y z
N MET A 1 -15.28 -11.62 -3.46
CA MET A 1 -14.81 -10.72 -4.54
C MET A 1 -15.85 -10.44 -5.65
N LEU A 2 -17.07 -10.98 -5.61
CA LEU A 2 -18.12 -10.68 -6.62
C LEU A 2 -18.91 -9.40 -6.34
N LEU A 3 -18.81 -8.84 -5.14
CA LEU A 3 -19.54 -7.65 -4.68
C LEU A 3 -19.34 -6.40 -5.57
N PRO A 4 -18.13 -6.02 -6.01
CA PRO A 4 -17.95 -4.86 -6.91
C PRO A 4 -18.49 -5.12 -8.33
N LEU A 5 -18.41 -6.35 -8.84
CA LEU A 5 -18.98 -6.73 -10.14
C LEU A 5 -20.51 -6.73 -10.11
N VAL A 6 -21.09 -7.16 -9.00
CA VAL A 6 -22.54 -7.16 -8.75
C VAL A 6 -23.06 -5.74 -8.57
N LEU A 7 -22.32 -4.85 -7.89
CA LEU A 7 -22.63 -3.42 -7.79
C LEU A 7 -22.53 -2.72 -9.15
N ALA A 8 -21.52 -3.04 -9.96
CA ALA A 8 -21.39 -2.51 -11.31
C ALA A 8 -22.53 -3.00 -12.22
N ALA A 9 -22.91 -4.27 -12.14
CA ALA A 9 -24.03 -4.84 -12.89
C ALA A 9 -25.37 -4.25 -12.46
N THR A 10 -25.58 -4.02 -11.16
CA THR A 10 -26.82 -3.41 -10.64
C THR A 10 -26.93 -1.93 -10.98
N LEU A 11 -25.82 -1.18 -10.98
CA LEU A 11 -25.79 0.20 -11.50
C LEU A 11 -26.05 0.26 -13.01
N LEU A 12 -25.53 -0.69 -13.79
CA LEU A 12 -25.80 -0.81 -15.23
C LEU A 12 -27.27 -1.13 -15.52
N VAL A 13 -27.86 -2.07 -14.78
CA VAL A 13 -29.28 -2.40 -14.91
C VAL A 13 -30.16 -1.22 -14.49
N CYS A 14 -29.78 -0.50 -13.43
CA CYS A 14 -30.46 0.73 -13.00
C CYS A 14 -30.38 1.84 -14.07
N GLY A 15 -29.22 1.99 -14.72
CA GLY A 15 -29.02 2.93 -15.82
C GLY A 15 -29.79 2.59 -17.10
N VAL A 16 -29.97 1.30 -17.41
CA VAL A 16 -30.71 0.84 -18.59
C VAL A 16 -32.24 0.86 -18.37
N LEU A 17 -32.69 0.69 -17.13
CA LEU A 17 -34.12 0.68 -16.80
C LEU A 17 -34.71 2.09 -16.59
N SER A 18 -33.88 3.07 -16.19
CA SER A 18 -34.24 4.49 -16.05
C SER A 18 -34.91 5.11 -17.30
N PRO A 19 -34.40 4.93 -18.54
CA PRO A 19 -35.00 5.53 -19.73
C PRO A 19 -36.25 4.79 -20.25
N ARG A 20 -36.64 3.64 -19.67
CA ARG A 20 -37.83 2.86 -20.10
C ARG A 20 -39.09 3.13 -19.26
N LEU A 21 -39.02 4.04 -18.28
CA LEU A 21 -40.17 4.41 -17.46
C LEU A 21 -41.09 5.43 -18.16
N PRO A 22 -42.42 5.29 -18.02
CA PRO A 22 -43.38 6.14 -18.70
C PRO A 22 -43.28 7.61 -18.24
N ALA A 23 -43.33 8.54 -19.20
CA ALA A 23 -43.08 9.98 -19.05
C ALA A 23 -43.95 10.72 -18.00
N ARG A 24 -44.99 10.08 -17.45
CA ARG A 24 -45.86 10.65 -16.40
C ARG A 24 -45.23 10.71 -15.01
N TRP A 25 -44.17 9.94 -14.76
CA TRP A 25 -43.54 9.80 -13.43
C TRP A 25 -42.18 10.52 -13.30
N ARG A 26 -41.80 11.28 -14.33
CA ARG A 26 -40.53 12.01 -14.46
C ARG A 26 -40.54 13.36 -13.72
N ARG A 27 -41.02 13.39 -12.47
CA ARG A 27 -40.93 14.58 -11.61
C ARG A 27 -39.72 14.46 -10.68
N PRO A 28 -38.90 15.51 -10.55
CA PRO A 28 -37.72 15.48 -9.68
C PRO A 28 -38.15 15.23 -8.23
N GLY A 29 -37.67 14.12 -7.64
CA GLY A 29 -37.95 13.70 -6.27
C GLY A 29 -38.70 12.37 -6.13
N PHE A 30 -39.64 12.05 -7.03
CA PHE A 30 -40.40 10.78 -6.95
C PHE A 30 -39.60 9.58 -7.47
N GLU A 31 -38.63 9.82 -8.35
CA GLU A 31 -37.73 8.79 -8.86
C GLU A 31 -36.89 8.15 -7.74
N VAL A 32 -36.41 8.93 -6.76
CA VAL A 32 -35.59 8.40 -5.65
C VAL A 32 -36.42 7.53 -4.71
N LEU A 33 -37.67 7.92 -4.42
CA LEU A 33 -38.57 7.17 -3.53
C LEU A 33 -39.01 5.84 -4.14
N LEU A 34 -39.17 5.78 -5.47
CA LEU A 34 -39.48 4.55 -6.20
C LEU A 34 -38.23 3.67 -6.43
N LEU A 35 -37.05 4.29 -6.59
CA LEU A 35 -35.78 3.58 -6.79
C LEU A 35 -35.25 2.96 -5.50
N MET A 36 -35.52 3.55 -4.33
CA MET A 36 -35.02 3.03 -3.05
C MET A 36 -35.50 1.59 -2.74
N PRO A 37 -36.79 1.22 -2.85
CA PRO A 37 -37.24 -0.15 -2.62
C PRO A 37 -36.78 -1.11 -3.73
N LEU A 38 -36.66 -0.64 -4.97
CA LEU A 38 -36.16 -1.45 -6.08
C LEU A 38 -34.67 -1.80 -5.89
N LEU A 39 -33.85 -0.83 -5.49
CA LEU A 39 -32.44 -1.04 -5.13
C LEU A 39 -32.30 -1.99 -3.94
N LEU A 40 -33.15 -1.85 -2.91
CA LEU A 40 -33.15 -2.73 -1.75
C LEU A 40 -33.53 -4.17 -2.14
N LEU A 41 -34.54 -4.35 -3.00
CA LEU A 41 -34.94 -5.66 -3.51
C LEU A 41 -33.86 -6.28 -4.39
N VAL A 42 -33.25 -5.50 -5.28
CA VAL A 42 -32.17 -5.97 -6.16
C VAL A 42 -30.93 -6.35 -5.36
N THR A 43 -30.54 -5.56 -4.36
CA THR A 43 -29.43 -5.88 -3.45
C THR A 43 -29.72 -7.11 -2.58
N LEU A 44 -30.95 -7.26 -2.07
CA LEU A 44 -31.36 -8.48 -1.35
C LEU A 44 -31.28 -9.70 -2.26
N LEU A 45 -31.79 -9.59 -3.49
CA LEU A 45 -31.86 -10.68 -4.46
C LEU A 45 -30.46 -11.09 -4.96
N THR A 46 -29.54 -10.13 -5.11
CA THR A 46 -28.13 -10.41 -5.42
C THR A 46 -27.34 -10.96 -4.25
N LEU A 47 -27.73 -10.71 -3.00
CA LEU A 47 -27.16 -11.37 -1.84
C LEU A 47 -27.68 -12.81 -1.68
N TRP A 48 -28.94 -13.06 -2.09
CA TRP A 48 -29.64 -14.34 -1.91
C TRP A 48 -29.40 -15.35 -3.05
N LEU A 49 -29.29 -14.89 -4.31
CA LEU A 49 -29.06 -15.78 -5.46
C LEU A 49 -27.77 -16.61 -5.36
N PRO A 50 -26.62 -16.01 -5.03
CA PRO A 50 -25.35 -16.74 -4.94
C PRO A 50 -25.36 -17.76 -3.80
N THR A 51 -26.04 -17.46 -2.69
CA THR A 51 -26.17 -18.40 -1.55
C THR A 51 -27.02 -19.61 -1.88
N LEU A 52 -27.98 -19.48 -2.81
CA LEU A 52 -28.85 -20.58 -3.23
C LEU A 52 -28.16 -21.51 -4.25
N TRP A 53 -27.36 -20.95 -5.16
CA TRP A 53 -26.80 -21.69 -6.30
C TRP A 53 -25.40 -22.22 -6.03
N TRP A 54 -24.66 -21.61 -5.09
CA TRP A 54 -23.28 -21.99 -4.81
C TRP A 54 -22.90 -21.90 -3.32
N PRO A 55 -23.56 -22.69 -2.45
CA PRO A 55 -23.32 -22.65 -1.00
C PRO A 55 -21.85 -22.93 -0.60
N GLN A 56 -21.06 -23.58 -1.46
CA GLN A 56 -19.64 -23.92 -1.21
C GLN A 56 -18.61 -22.93 -1.80
N MET A 57 -19.01 -21.88 -2.53
CA MET A 57 -18.06 -20.88 -3.08
C MET A 57 -17.38 -20.06 -1.96
N GLY A 58 -18.06 -19.87 -0.82
CA GLY A 58 -17.49 -19.17 0.34
C GLY A 58 -16.33 -19.94 0.98
N GLU A 59 -16.40 -21.27 1.04
CA GLU A 59 -15.35 -22.11 1.61
C GLU A 59 -14.18 -22.35 0.64
N GLN A 60 -14.44 -22.47 -0.66
CA GLN A 60 -13.39 -22.64 -1.67
C GLN A 60 -12.54 -21.36 -1.86
N LEU A 61 -13.13 -20.17 -1.66
CA LEU A 61 -12.40 -18.89 -1.69
C LEU A 61 -11.63 -18.62 -0.39
N ALA A 62 -12.03 -19.20 0.74
CA ALA A 62 -11.25 -19.11 1.98
C ALA A 62 -9.93 -19.89 1.91
N HIS A 63 -9.82 -20.88 1.00
CA HIS A 63 -8.61 -21.65 0.74
C HIS A 63 -7.69 -21.05 -0.33
N TYR A 64 -8.01 -19.88 -0.91
CA TYR A 64 -7.04 -19.16 -1.71
C TYR A 64 -6.04 -18.50 -0.75
N GLU A 65 -4.87 -19.11 -0.59
CA GLU A 65 -3.75 -18.58 0.20
C GLU A 65 -3.18 -17.31 -0.47
N GLN A 66 -3.93 -16.21 -0.39
CA GLN A 66 -3.65 -14.94 -1.08
C GLN A 66 -2.56 -14.09 -0.39
N CYS A 67 -1.91 -14.63 0.64
CA CYS A 67 -1.09 -13.88 1.60
C CYS A 67 0.41 -14.19 1.48
N ASN A 68 0.96 -14.24 0.27
CA ASN A 68 2.38 -14.48 0.08
C ASN A 68 3.18 -13.18 0.24
N LEU A 69 4.41 -13.29 0.77
CA LEU A 69 5.34 -12.18 0.95
C LEU A 69 5.51 -11.35 -0.33
N LEU A 70 5.55 -12.01 -1.49
CA LEU A 70 5.67 -11.35 -2.79
C LEU A 70 4.49 -10.43 -3.11
N VAL A 71 3.26 -10.87 -2.86
CA VAL A 71 2.04 -10.09 -3.14
C VAL A 71 1.98 -8.86 -2.23
N ALA A 72 2.33 -9.04 -0.96
CA ALA A 72 2.40 -7.93 -0.01
C ALA A 72 3.51 -6.93 -0.34
N ALA A 73 4.70 -7.41 -0.74
CA ALA A 73 5.80 -6.55 -1.16
C ALA A 73 5.45 -5.77 -2.43
N LEU A 74 4.76 -6.40 -3.40
CA LEU A 74 4.31 -5.74 -4.61
C LEU A 74 3.29 -4.63 -4.29
N ALA A 75 2.28 -4.94 -3.47
CA ALA A 75 1.26 -3.98 -3.07
C ALA A 75 1.84 -2.78 -2.30
N MET A 76 2.77 -3.04 -1.37
CA MET A 76 3.49 -1.96 -0.69
C MET A 76 4.37 -1.16 -1.65
N GLY A 77 5.04 -1.83 -2.60
CA GLY A 77 5.79 -1.17 -3.66
C GLY A 77 4.92 -0.16 -4.41
N PHE A 78 3.75 -0.59 -4.88
CA PHE A 78 2.79 0.28 -5.56
C PHE A 78 2.32 1.46 -4.70
N ALA A 79 2.07 1.24 -3.41
CA ALA A 79 1.69 2.30 -2.49
C ALA A 79 2.77 3.39 -2.33
N LEU A 80 4.05 3.01 -2.44
CA LEU A 80 5.20 3.91 -2.27
C LEU A 80 5.66 4.57 -3.59
N VAL A 81 5.26 4.06 -4.76
CA VAL A 81 5.61 4.64 -6.07
C VAL A 81 5.41 6.15 -6.13
N PRO A 82 4.22 6.72 -5.83
CA PRO A 82 4.00 8.15 -5.98
C PRO A 82 4.90 8.96 -5.04
N LEU A 83 5.14 8.47 -3.83
CA LEU A 83 6.03 9.11 -2.87
C LEU A 83 7.48 9.14 -3.35
N ILE A 84 8.00 8.01 -3.83
CA ILE A 84 9.37 7.91 -4.34
C ILE A 84 9.54 8.80 -5.57
N PHE A 85 8.54 8.85 -6.45
CA PHE A 85 8.55 9.73 -7.63
C PHE A 85 8.69 11.21 -7.24
N THR A 86 7.84 11.71 -6.34
CA THR A 86 7.91 13.11 -5.90
C THR A 86 9.26 13.42 -5.23
N LEU A 87 9.77 12.51 -4.39
CA LEU A 87 11.06 12.71 -3.72
C LEU A 87 12.25 12.70 -4.70
N ALA A 88 12.17 11.91 -5.77
CA ALA A 88 13.16 11.89 -6.83
C ALA A 88 13.09 13.19 -7.67
N GLU A 89 11.88 13.64 -8.00
CA GLU A 89 11.64 14.89 -8.73
C GLU A 89 12.20 16.10 -7.98
N ASP A 90 11.86 16.25 -6.70
CA ASP A 90 12.38 17.31 -5.83
C ASP A 90 13.92 17.29 -5.74
N ALA A 91 14.51 16.09 -5.68
CA ALA A 91 15.95 15.94 -5.64
C ALA A 91 16.62 16.37 -6.96
N LEU A 92 16.05 16.05 -8.12
CA LEU A 92 16.57 16.47 -9.42
C LEU A 92 16.46 17.99 -9.59
N PHE A 93 15.32 18.59 -9.22
CA PHE A 93 15.10 20.03 -9.31
C PHE A 93 15.91 20.85 -8.30
N SER A 94 16.48 20.22 -7.26
CA SER A 94 17.38 20.90 -6.33
C SER A 94 18.74 21.28 -6.95
N VAL A 95 19.11 20.69 -8.09
CA VAL A 95 20.38 20.97 -8.77
C VAL A 95 20.29 22.29 -9.55
N PRO A 96 21.20 23.25 -9.36
CA PRO A 96 21.19 24.51 -10.10
C PRO A 96 21.29 24.31 -11.62
N VAL A 97 20.36 24.91 -12.37
CA VAL A 97 20.30 24.83 -13.83
C VAL A 97 21.60 25.32 -14.51
N ALA A 98 22.32 26.24 -13.87
CA ALA A 98 23.59 26.76 -14.36
C ALA A 98 24.65 25.67 -14.58
N LEU A 99 24.68 24.62 -13.75
CA LEU A 99 25.62 23.50 -13.92
C LEU A 99 25.28 22.67 -15.16
N GLY A 100 23.99 22.49 -15.44
CA GLY A 100 23.51 21.82 -16.65
C GLY A 100 23.85 22.63 -17.90
N GLN A 101 23.61 23.93 -17.90
CA GLN A 101 23.94 24.80 -19.04
C GLN A 101 25.45 24.94 -19.25
N GLY A 102 26.25 24.97 -18.19
CA GLY A 102 27.72 24.95 -18.29
C GLY A 102 28.24 23.68 -18.97
N SER A 103 27.70 22.52 -18.61
CA SER A 103 28.04 21.24 -19.26
C SER A 103 27.70 21.24 -20.76
N LEU A 104 26.50 21.72 -21.12
CA LEU A 104 26.09 21.83 -22.52
C LEU A 104 26.96 22.83 -23.31
N ALA A 105 27.40 23.93 -22.69
CA ALA A 105 28.29 24.91 -23.32
C ALA A 105 29.70 24.35 -23.60
N LEU A 106 30.13 23.32 -22.86
CA LEU A 106 31.39 22.59 -23.11
C LEU A 106 31.26 21.55 -24.23
N GLY A 107 30.10 21.46 -24.89
CA GLY A 107 29.82 20.49 -25.96
C GLY A 107 29.37 19.12 -25.47
N ALA A 108 29.04 18.96 -24.19
CA ALA A 108 28.50 17.70 -23.68
C ALA A 108 27.07 17.46 -24.17
N THR A 109 26.71 16.20 -24.38
CA THR A 109 25.33 15.83 -24.71
C THR A 109 24.41 15.96 -23.49
N GLN A 110 23.09 16.05 -23.72
CA GLN A 110 22.10 16.07 -22.63
C GLN A 110 22.19 14.81 -21.76
N ALA A 111 22.44 13.64 -22.36
CA ALA A 111 22.63 12.40 -21.63
C ALA A 111 23.89 12.43 -20.77
N GLU A 112 25.03 12.90 -21.30
CA GLU A 112 26.26 13.05 -20.50
C GLU A 112 26.10 14.03 -19.36
N THR A 113 25.40 15.16 -19.61
CA THR A 113 25.11 16.16 -18.58
C THR A 113 24.23 15.57 -17.47
N LEU A 114 23.22 14.78 -17.83
CA LEU A 114 22.39 14.07 -16.85
C LEU A 114 23.25 13.11 -16.02
N TRP A 115 23.95 12.16 -16.67
CA TRP A 115 24.67 11.08 -15.98
C TRP A 115 25.91 11.55 -15.19
N ARG A 116 26.65 12.54 -15.69
CA ARG A 116 27.92 12.98 -15.08
C ARG A 116 27.78 14.20 -14.18
N VAL A 117 26.74 15.01 -14.34
CA VAL A 117 26.56 16.25 -13.57
C VAL A 117 25.31 16.20 -12.71
N VAL A 118 24.13 16.08 -13.30
CA VAL A 118 22.87 16.23 -12.56
C VAL A 118 22.63 15.05 -11.60
N LEU A 119 22.78 13.81 -12.07
CA LEU A 119 22.51 12.61 -11.27
C LEU A 119 23.42 12.53 -10.04
N PRO A 120 24.76 12.66 -10.15
CA PRO A 120 25.66 12.60 -8.99
C PRO A 120 25.38 13.70 -7.95
N LEU A 121 24.98 14.89 -8.38
CA LEU A 121 24.60 15.99 -7.49
C LEU A 121 23.25 15.76 -6.80
N ALA A 122 22.29 15.10 -7.47
CA ALA A 122 20.97 14.80 -6.92
C ALA A 122 20.96 13.56 -6.01
N VAL A 123 21.88 12.59 -6.20
CA VAL A 123 21.94 11.32 -5.46
C VAL A 123 21.85 11.47 -3.93
N PRO A 124 22.57 12.39 -3.26
CA PRO A 124 22.46 12.57 -1.81
C PRO A 124 21.04 12.95 -1.35
N ALA A 125 20.34 13.78 -2.14
CA ALA A 125 18.96 14.15 -1.89
C ALA A 125 18.00 12.99 -2.19
N MET A 126 18.21 12.25 -3.28
CA MET A 126 17.41 11.05 -3.61
C MET A 126 17.53 9.97 -2.53
N LEU A 127 18.75 9.69 -2.03
CA LEU A 127 18.98 8.75 -0.93
C LEU A 127 18.26 9.21 0.36
N THR A 128 18.16 10.53 0.54
CA THR A 128 17.42 11.13 1.66
C THR A 128 15.92 10.91 1.54
N GLY A 129 15.36 11.10 0.34
CA GLY A 129 13.98 10.73 0.07
C GLY A 129 13.73 9.24 0.25
N LEU A 130 14.60 8.40 -0.30
CA LEU A 130 14.44 6.95 -0.27
C LEU A 130 14.39 6.39 1.15
N SER A 131 15.28 6.79 2.06
CA SER A 131 15.18 6.27 3.44
C SER A 131 13.97 6.79 4.20
N LEU A 132 13.40 7.95 3.83
CA LEU A 132 12.12 8.41 4.38
C LEU A 132 10.96 7.54 3.88
N ALA A 133 10.96 7.18 2.60
CA ALA A 133 9.96 6.26 2.03
C ALA A 133 10.01 4.88 2.71
N VAL A 134 11.21 4.34 2.98
CA VAL A 134 11.38 3.06 3.69
C VAL A 134 10.88 3.15 5.14
N ALA A 135 11.20 4.23 5.85
CA ALA A 135 10.71 4.47 7.20
C ALA A 135 9.18 4.53 7.27
N ARG A 136 8.56 5.20 6.29
CA ARG A 136 7.11 5.26 6.14
C ARG A 136 6.50 3.89 5.86
N ALA A 137 7.09 3.13 4.94
CA ALA A 137 6.66 1.77 4.61
C ALA A 137 6.64 0.84 5.83
N ALA A 138 7.66 0.94 6.70
CA ALA A 138 7.73 0.15 7.94
C ALA A 138 6.66 0.56 8.97
N GLY A 139 6.18 1.81 8.94
CA GLY A 139 5.15 2.32 9.83
C GLY A 139 3.72 2.20 9.31
N GLU A 140 3.53 2.09 7.99
CA GLU A 140 2.20 1.97 7.38
C GLU A 140 1.71 0.52 7.40
N THR A 141 0.68 0.26 8.18
CA THR A 141 0.07 -1.08 8.31
C THR A 141 -1.18 -1.24 7.43
N ALA A 142 -1.80 -0.12 7.03
CA ALA A 142 -3.05 -0.11 6.29
C ALA A 142 -2.99 -0.84 4.93
N PRO A 143 -1.95 -0.66 4.08
CA PRO A 143 -1.86 -1.41 2.82
C PRO A 143 -1.75 -2.92 3.04
N LEU A 144 -1.05 -3.34 4.10
CA LEU A 144 -0.88 -4.75 4.45
C LEU A 144 -2.19 -5.39 4.95
N ILE A 145 -2.98 -4.65 5.71
CA ILE A 145 -4.33 -5.07 6.13
C ILE A 145 -5.25 -5.23 4.92
N LEU A 146 -5.17 -4.32 3.93
CA LEU A 146 -6.00 -4.36 2.72
C LEU A 146 -5.66 -5.53 1.78
N VAL A 147 -4.38 -5.89 1.69
CA VAL A 147 -3.92 -7.08 0.94
C VAL A 147 -4.29 -8.37 1.67
N GLY A 148 -4.83 -8.25 2.88
CA GLY A 148 -5.45 -9.33 3.61
C GLY A 148 -4.43 -10.26 4.23
N VAL A 149 -3.27 -9.77 4.71
CA VAL A 149 -2.32 -10.58 5.50
C VAL A 149 -3.11 -11.35 6.56
N GLY A 150 -3.32 -12.63 6.28
CA GLY A 150 -4.23 -13.47 7.04
C GLY A 150 -3.68 -13.75 8.43
N LYS A 151 -4.60 -13.91 9.38
CA LYS A 151 -4.28 -14.53 10.66
C LYS A 151 -3.64 -15.89 10.43
N MET A 152 -2.53 -16.13 11.14
CA MET A 152 -1.88 -17.43 11.35
C MET A 152 -1.11 -17.94 10.13
N VAL A 153 0.22 -17.91 10.17
CA VAL A 153 1.09 -19.02 10.66
C VAL A 153 2.45 -18.41 11.11
N PRO A 154 3.04 -18.82 12.25
CA PRO A 154 4.30 -18.27 12.77
C PRO A 154 5.53 -18.90 12.09
N GLU A 155 5.56 -18.91 10.76
CA GLU A 155 6.77 -19.34 10.04
C GLU A 155 7.53 -18.10 9.62
N LEU A 156 8.77 -17.95 10.10
CA LEU A 156 9.64 -16.93 9.56
C LEU A 156 9.83 -17.25 8.07
N PRO A 157 9.70 -16.26 7.16
CA PRO A 157 10.06 -16.44 5.76
C PRO A 157 11.58 -16.72 5.58
N VAL A 158 12.33 -16.65 6.68
CA VAL A 158 13.77 -16.94 6.75
C VAL A 158 13.97 -18.21 7.59
N ASP A 159 14.46 -19.26 6.93
CA ASP A 159 14.73 -20.57 7.54
C ASP A 159 16.18 -20.98 7.30
N ALA A 160 16.69 -21.91 8.11
CA ALA A 160 18.00 -22.52 7.90
C ALA A 160 18.02 -23.57 6.75
N VAL A 161 16.88 -23.80 6.08
CA VAL A 161 16.71 -24.76 4.98
C VAL A 161 16.75 -24.02 3.65
N PHE A 162 17.57 -24.49 2.71
CA PHE A 162 17.68 -23.96 1.35
C PHE A 162 16.30 -23.97 0.67
N PRO A 163 15.78 -22.85 0.13
CA PRO A 163 16.47 -21.66 -0.38
C PRO A 163 16.67 -20.50 0.61
N TYR A 164 16.65 -20.73 1.93
CA TYR A 164 16.81 -19.78 3.04
C TYR A 164 15.75 -18.67 3.12
N LEU A 165 15.21 -18.24 1.98
CA LEU A 165 14.24 -17.17 1.83
C LEU A 165 13.04 -17.71 1.05
N HIS A 166 11.95 -17.96 1.75
CA HIS A 166 10.74 -18.55 1.19
C HIS A 166 9.74 -17.43 0.91
N LEU A 167 9.72 -16.96 -0.34
CA LEU A 167 8.81 -15.89 -0.81
C LEU A 167 7.33 -16.31 -0.78
N ASP A 168 7.09 -17.62 -0.70
CA ASP A 168 5.75 -18.22 -0.71
C ASP A 168 5.14 -18.31 0.69
N ARG A 169 5.92 -18.01 1.75
CA ARG A 169 5.44 -18.11 3.13
C ARG A 169 4.72 -16.84 3.58
N LYS A 170 3.75 -17.04 4.47
CA LYS A 170 3.00 -15.98 5.15
C LYS A 170 3.92 -15.31 6.17
N PHE A 171 3.79 -14.01 6.34
CA PHE A 171 4.54 -13.25 7.34
C PHE A 171 3.57 -12.43 8.19
N MET A 172 3.88 -12.30 9.48
CA MET A 172 3.08 -11.50 10.40
C MET A 172 3.70 -10.12 10.54
N HIS A 173 2.95 -9.08 10.18
CA HIS A 173 3.34 -7.71 10.47
C HIS A 173 3.02 -7.37 11.92
N LEU A 174 3.99 -6.86 12.68
CA LEU A 174 3.83 -6.50 14.10
C LEU A 174 2.65 -5.53 14.33
N GLY A 175 2.45 -4.57 13.42
CA GLY A 175 1.30 -3.66 13.48
C GLY A 175 -0.06 -4.34 13.24
N PHE A 176 -0.11 -5.46 12.53
CA PHE A 176 -1.32 -6.28 12.42
C PHE A 176 -1.57 -7.10 13.68
N GLN A 177 -0.51 -7.62 14.32
CA GLN A 177 -0.62 -8.32 15.59
C GLN A 177 -1.20 -7.43 16.70
N ILE A 178 -0.81 -6.15 16.76
CA ILE A 178 -1.41 -5.19 17.70
C ILE A 178 -2.89 -4.97 17.39
N TYR A 179 -3.26 -4.78 16.12
CA TYR A 179 -4.66 -4.61 15.71
C TYR A 179 -5.50 -5.83 16.09
N ASP A 180 -4.98 -7.03 15.87
CA ASP A 180 -5.66 -8.27 16.19
C ASP A 180 -5.88 -8.45 17.71
N LEU A 181 -4.81 -8.32 18.49
CA LEU A 181 -4.86 -8.42 19.95
C LEU A 181 -5.76 -7.33 20.58
N ALA A 182 -5.85 -6.15 19.97
CA ALA A 182 -6.63 -5.03 20.49
C ALA A 182 -8.13 -5.10 20.14
N PHE A 183 -8.51 -5.66 18.98
CA PHE A 183 -9.90 -5.59 18.48
C PHE A 183 -10.61 -6.93 18.32
N GLN A 184 -9.89 -8.06 18.27
CA GLN A 184 -10.49 -9.38 18.05
C GLN A 184 -10.27 -10.38 19.21
N SER A 185 -9.55 -10.01 20.28
CA SER A 185 -9.34 -10.94 21.40
C SER A 185 -10.53 -10.99 22.39
N PRO A 186 -11.04 -12.18 22.76
CA PRO A 186 -12.15 -12.33 23.70
C PRO A 186 -11.81 -11.98 25.17
N ASN A 187 -10.53 -11.92 25.55
CA ASN A 187 -10.07 -11.73 26.94
C ASN A 187 -9.23 -10.45 27.10
N ILE A 188 -9.94 -9.33 27.19
CA ILE A 188 -9.39 -7.97 27.31
C ILE A 188 -8.49 -7.72 28.54
N ASP A 189 -8.55 -8.54 29.59
CA ASP A 189 -7.78 -8.31 30.82
C ASP A 189 -6.42 -9.04 30.86
N ALA A 190 -6.29 -10.16 30.15
CA ALA A 190 -5.03 -10.92 30.07
C ALA A 190 -4.09 -10.39 28.96
N ASP A 191 -4.65 -9.81 27.90
CA ASP A 191 -3.88 -9.43 26.70
C ASP A 191 -3.39 -7.98 26.69
N ARG A 192 -3.92 -7.10 27.56
CA ARG A 192 -3.46 -5.71 27.74
C ARG A 192 -1.93 -5.57 27.90
N PRO A 193 -1.25 -6.32 28.79
CA PRO A 193 0.20 -6.19 28.93
C PRO A 193 0.96 -6.60 27.66
N LEU A 194 0.46 -7.58 26.90
CA LEU A 194 1.06 -8.01 25.63
C LEU A 194 0.90 -6.95 24.54
N VAL A 195 -0.26 -6.27 24.47
CA VAL A 195 -0.49 -5.16 23.53
C VAL A 195 0.45 -4.00 23.82
N TYR A 196 0.60 -3.59 25.09
CA TYR A 196 1.53 -2.51 25.44
C TYR A 196 2.99 -2.89 25.19
N ALA A 197 3.39 -4.13 25.47
CA ALA A 197 4.74 -4.61 25.20
C ALA A 197 5.05 -4.64 23.69
N THR A 198 4.12 -5.14 22.88
CA THR A 198 4.28 -5.22 21.41
C THR A 198 4.25 -3.83 20.76
N ALA A 199 3.40 -2.92 21.23
CA ALA A 199 3.40 -1.53 20.79
C ALA A 199 4.71 -0.79 21.14
N LEU A 200 5.20 -0.97 22.38
CA LEU A 200 6.47 -0.38 22.81
C LEU A 200 7.65 -0.94 22.02
N LEU A 201 7.67 -2.24 21.76
CA LEU A 201 8.68 -2.91 20.93
C LEU A 201 8.65 -2.38 19.49
N LEU A 202 7.46 -2.24 18.89
CA LEU A 202 7.31 -1.70 17.54
C LEU A 202 7.85 -0.26 17.46
N VAL A 203 7.47 0.59 18.42
CA VAL A 203 7.97 1.98 18.50
C VAL A 203 9.49 2.00 18.67
N ALA A 204 10.04 1.17 19.55
CA ALA A 204 11.49 1.10 19.78
C ALA A 204 12.25 0.66 18.51
N ILE A 205 11.73 -0.34 17.78
CA ILE A 205 12.32 -0.82 16.52
C ILE A 205 12.27 0.29 15.46
N ILE A 206 11.10 0.89 15.23
CA ILE A 206 10.94 1.97 14.26
C ILE A 206 11.85 3.15 14.59
N LEU A 207 11.90 3.55 15.87
CA LEU A 207 12.76 4.62 16.33
C LEU A 207 14.24 4.31 16.10
N SER A 208 14.67 3.09 16.44
CA SER A 208 16.06 2.65 16.25
C SER A 208 16.46 2.63 14.78
N LEU A 209 15.63 2.10 13.88
CA LEU A 209 15.86 2.07 12.44
C LEU A 209 15.93 3.48 11.84
N ASN A 210 15.02 4.36 12.27
CA ASN A 210 15.00 5.75 11.82
C ASN A 210 16.25 6.52 12.28
N LEU A 211 16.68 6.32 13.53
CA LEU A 211 17.92 6.90 14.05
C LEU A 211 19.13 6.39 13.28
N LEU A 212 19.22 5.08 13.04
CA LEU A 212 20.32 4.48 12.29
C LEU A 212 20.39 5.00 10.86
N ALA A 213 19.24 5.09 10.19
CA ALA A 213 19.14 5.66 8.85
C ALA A 213 19.57 7.14 8.82
N MET A 214 19.20 7.90 9.84
CA MET A 214 19.59 9.31 9.98
C MET A 214 21.12 9.46 10.18
N VAL A 215 21.73 8.66 11.04
CA VAL A 215 23.18 8.68 11.31
C VAL A 215 23.96 8.24 10.07
N LEU A 216 23.54 7.16 9.40
CA LEU A 216 24.19 6.66 8.19
C LEU A 216 24.14 7.73 7.09
N ARG A 217 22.98 8.38 6.90
CA ARG A 217 22.81 9.48 5.95
C ARG A 217 23.72 10.66 6.26
N HIS A 218 23.86 11.05 7.53
CA HIS A 218 24.75 12.14 7.93
C HIS A 218 26.20 11.86 7.49
N ARG A 219 26.68 10.63 7.73
CA ARG A 219 28.03 10.19 7.33
C ARG A 219 28.22 10.20 5.80
N LEU A 220 27.21 9.76 5.04
CA LEU A 220 27.28 9.76 3.57
C LEU A 220 27.31 11.19 3.01
N ARG A 221 26.50 12.10 3.56
CA ARG A 221 26.45 13.49 3.12
C ARG A 221 27.79 14.21 3.33
N GLU A 222 28.46 13.96 4.45
CA GLU A 222 29.80 14.50 4.71
C GLU A 222 30.82 14.04 3.67
N ARG A 223 30.82 12.75 3.29
CA ARG A 223 31.76 12.25 2.27
C ARG A 223 31.55 12.86 0.89
N TYR A 224 30.30 13.06 0.46
CA TYR A 224 30.02 13.67 -0.84
C TYR A 224 30.33 15.17 -0.88
N ARG A 225 30.18 15.88 0.26
CA ARG A 225 30.54 17.29 0.36
C ARG A 225 32.05 17.54 0.27
N LEU A 226 32.87 16.53 0.58
CA LEU A 226 34.33 16.59 0.48
C LEU A 226 34.86 16.33 -0.95
N MET A 227 34.04 15.82 -1.86
CA MET A 227 34.43 15.55 -3.26
C MET A 227 34.13 16.72 -4.21
N THR A 228 33.40 17.73 -3.76
CA THR A 228 32.99 18.91 -4.53
C THR A 228 33.81 20.17 -4.23
N HIS A 229 34.88 20.05 -3.44
CA HIS A 229 35.94 21.05 -3.26
C HIS A 229 37.24 20.54 -3.86
#